data_AF-A0A9C9JNL3-F1
#
_entry.id   AF-A0A9C9JNL3-F1
#
_cell.length_a   1.000
_cell.length_b   1.000
_cell.length_c   1.000
_cell.angle_alpha   90.00
_cell.angle_beta   90.00
_cell.angle_gamma   90.00
#
_symmetry.space_group_name_H-M   'P 1'
#
loop_
_entity.id
_entity.type
_entity.pdbx_description
1 polymer ?
#
loop_
_entity_poly.entity_id
_entity_poly.type
_entity_poly.pdbx_seq_one_letter_code
_entity_poly.pdbx_strand_id
1 'polypeptide(L)'
;MRETILVANPTVFFIELNVQNKFRHICDIIENFYEKNVPTTVYVCDTKNANNIDKHLWIWKQESFIPHIILNNYSDQLEESILITTN
;
A
#
# COMPACT_ATOMS: atom_id res chain seq x y z
N MET A 1 -11.34 -33.11 -15.63
CA MET A 1 -10.94 -32.80 -14.24
C MET A 1 -11.21 -31.31 -14.05
N ARG A 2 -12.23 -30.92 -13.26
CA ARG A 2 -12.58 -29.52 -13.01
C ARG A 2 -12.02 -29.14 -11.65
N GLU A 3 -10.98 -28.32 -11.63
CA GLU A 3 -10.45 -27.76 -10.39
C GLU A 3 -11.45 -26.73 -9.87
N THR A 4 -11.97 -26.97 -8.68
CA THR A 4 -12.83 -26.02 -7.97
C THR A 4 -11.90 -25.05 -7.25
N ILE A 5 -11.76 -23.83 -7.78
CA ILE A 5 -11.01 -22.77 -7.11
C ILE A 5 -11.82 -22.34 -5.90
N LEU A 6 -11.33 -22.67 -4.70
CA LEU A 6 -11.86 -22.13 -3.45
C LEU A 6 -11.45 -20.67 -3.36
N VAL A 7 -12.35 -19.76 -3.72
CA VAL A 7 -12.16 -18.33 -3.50
C VAL A 7 -12.47 -18.04 -2.04
N ALA A 8 -11.46 -17.68 -1.25
CA ALA A 8 -11.67 -17.23 0.12
C ALA A 8 -12.49 -15.92 0.11
N ASN A 9 -13.44 -15.79 1.05
CA ASN A 9 -14.17 -14.54 1.21
C ASN A 9 -13.21 -13.43 1.69
N PRO A 10 -13.19 -12.25 1.05
CA PRO A 10 -12.32 -11.17 1.47
C PRO A 10 -12.73 -10.68 2.87
N THR A 11 -11.75 -10.54 3.76
CA THR A 11 -11.96 -9.90 5.06
C THR A 11 -11.71 -8.41 4.89
N VAL A 12 -12.67 -7.59 5.32
CA VAL A 12 -12.60 -6.12 5.18
C VAL A 12 -12.58 -5.49 6.56
N PHE A 13 -11.62 -4.59 6.78
CA PHE A 13 -11.49 -3.83 8.02
C PHE A 13 -11.72 -2.34 7.74
N PHE A 14 -12.59 -1.72 8.54
CA PHE A 14 -12.77 -0.26 8.55
C PHE A 14 -12.08 0.29 9.79
N ILE A 15 -11.10 1.16 9.58
CA ILE A 15 -10.30 1.74 10.66
C ILE A 15 -10.65 3.23 10.74
N GLU A 16 -11.23 3.65 11.86
CA GLU A 16 -11.42 5.06 12.16
C GLU A 16 -10.08 5.67 12.57
N LEU A 17 -9.65 6.73 11.88
CA LEU A 17 -8.38 7.40 12.13
C LEU A 17 -8.62 8.83 12.59
N ASN A 18 -7.78 9.30 13.53
CA ASN A 18 -7.73 10.72 13.84
C ASN A 18 -7.17 11.49 12.64
N VAL A 19 -7.95 12.44 12.12
CA VAL A 19 -7.66 13.21 10.90
C VAL A 19 -6.28 13.89 10.97
N GLN A 20 -5.85 14.35 12.15
CA GLN A 20 -4.57 15.06 12.31
C GLN A 20 -3.34 14.20 11.96
N ASN A 21 -3.44 12.88 12.09
CA ASN A 21 -2.31 11.95 11.90
C ASN A 21 -2.54 10.93 10.79
N LYS A 22 -3.49 11.20 9.88
CA LYS A 22 -3.91 10.24 8.84
C LYS A 22 -2.73 9.68 8.04
N PHE A 23 -1.80 10.53 7.60
CA PHE A 23 -0.64 10.07 6.82
C PHE A 23 0.29 9.16 7.60
N ARG A 24 0.56 9.49 8.87
CA ARG A 24 1.37 8.65 9.75
C ARG A 24 0.75 7.27 9.92
N HIS A 25 -0.55 7.21 10.21
CA HIS A 25 -1.25 5.94 10.35
C HIS A 25 -1.22 5.10 9.07
N ILE A 26 -1.35 5.73 7.90
CA ILE A 26 -1.20 5.04 6.62
C ILE A 26 0.21 4.44 6.48
N CYS A 27 1.25 5.22 6.79
CA CYS A 27 2.64 4.74 6.69
C CYS A 27 2.91 3.59 7.68
N ASP A 28 2.44 3.71 8.94
CA ASP A 28 2.59 2.66 9.95
C ASP A 28 1.89 1.34 9.53
N ILE A 29 0.72 1.44 8.88
CA ILE A 29 0.02 0.27 8.34
C ILE A 29 0.84 -0.37 7.21
N ILE A 30 1.32 0.43 6.26
CA ILE A 30 2.13 -0.03 5.12
C ILE A 30 3.41 -0.72 5.61
N GLU A 31 4.11 -0.11 6.59
CA GLU A 31 5.30 -0.68 7.21
C GLU A 31 5.04 -2.06 7.79
N ASN A 32 3.96 -2.21 8.58
CA ASN A 32 3.62 -3.49 9.18
C ASN A 32 3.27 -4.58 8.15
N PHE A 33 2.75 -4.23 6.97
CA PHE A 33 2.55 -5.20 5.89
C PHE A 33 3.86 -5.54 5.18
N TYR A 34 4.71 -4.55 4.95
CA TYR A 34 6.04 -4.73 4.39
C TYR A 34 6.92 -5.65 5.27
N GLU A 35 6.98 -5.38 6.58
CA GLU A 35 7.74 -6.19 7.55
C GLU A 35 7.27 -7.65 7.60
N LYS A 36 6.02 -7.92 7.23
CA LYS A 36 5.44 -9.27 7.14
C LYS A 36 5.66 -9.93 5.78
N ASN A 37 6.36 -9.28 4.85
CA ASN A 37 6.55 -9.73 3.47
C ASN A 37 5.22 -10.01 2.75
N VAL A 38 4.19 -9.21 3.02
CA VAL A 38 2.89 -9.33 2.37
C VAL A 38 2.83 -8.36 1.19
N PRO A 39 2.69 -8.86 -0.06
CA PRO A 39 2.49 -8.00 -1.21
C PRO A 39 1.25 -7.12 -1.01
N THR A 40 1.42 -5.81 -1.10
CA THR A 40 0.40 -4.83 -0.71
C THR A 40 0.20 -3.80 -1.80
N THR A 41 -1.06 -3.56 -2.16
CA THR A 41 -1.46 -2.48 -3.07
C THR A 41 -2.20 -1.39 -2.30
N VAL A 42 -1.70 -0.17 -2.39
CA VAL A 42 -2.27 1.04 -1.80
C VAL A 42 -3.03 1.79 -2.88
N TYR A 43 -4.36 1.75 -2.80
CA TYR A 43 -5.23 2.51 -3.70
C TYR A 43 -5.45 3.92 -3.17
N VAL A 44 -5.24 4.91 -4.03
CA VAL A 44 -5.48 6.33 -3.75
C VAL A 44 -6.41 6.96 -4.79
N CYS A 45 -7.04 8.08 -4.45
CA CYS A 45 -8.05 8.68 -5.31
C CYS A 45 -7.48 9.41 -6.54
N ASP A 46 -6.25 9.91 -6.47
CA ASP A 46 -5.63 10.66 -7.56
C ASP A 46 -4.09 10.64 -7.45
N THR A 47 -3.44 11.08 -8.52
CA THR A 47 -1.98 11.16 -8.63
C THR A 47 -1.36 12.09 -7.58
N LYS A 48 -2.11 13.11 -7.12
CA LYS A 48 -1.62 14.01 -6.06
C LYS A 48 -1.50 13.26 -4.74
N ASN A 49 -2.47 12.42 -4.39
CA ASN A 49 -2.42 11.58 -3.21
C ASN A 49 -1.36 10.48 -3.31
N ALA A 50 -1.15 9.90 -4.50
CA ALA A 50 -0.06 8.94 -4.73
C ALA A 50 1.30 9.57 -4.39
N ASN A 51 1.60 10.74 -4.97
CA ASN A 51 2.82 11.48 -4.72
C ASN A 51 2.95 11.94 -3.24
N ASN A 52 1.83 12.23 -2.57
CA ASN A 52 1.87 12.59 -1.16
C ASN A 52 2.25 11.38 -0.29
N ILE A 53 1.68 10.21 -0.54
CA ILE A 53 2.01 8.98 0.21
C ILE A 53 3.47 8.61 -0.02
N ASP A 54 3.94 8.58 -1.27
CA ASP A 54 5.33 8.32 -1.64
C ASP A 54 6.32 9.20 -0.85
N LYS A 55 6.11 10.52 -0.87
CA LYS A 55 6.93 11.45 -0.09
C LYS A 55 6.89 11.17 1.41
N HIS A 56 5.71 10.87 1.96
CA HIS A 56 5.58 10.60 3.38
C HIS A 56 6.30 9.31 3.76
N LEU A 57 6.23 8.27 2.90
CA LEU A 57 6.95 7.02 3.06
C LEU A 57 8.49 7.23 3.06
N TRP A 58 9.02 8.30 2.48
CA TRP A 58 10.45 8.57 2.59
C TRP A 58 10.87 9.29 3.87
N ILE A 59 9.96 10.00 4.55
CA ILE A 59 10.35 10.98 5.58
C ILE A 59 9.72 10.78 6.96
N TRP A 60 8.64 10.00 7.09
CA TRP A 60 7.86 9.98 8.34
C TRP A 60 8.61 9.33 9.52
N LYS A 61 9.52 8.39 9.24
CA LYS A 61 10.31 7.65 10.21
C LYS A 61 11.70 7.40 9.62
N GLN A 62 12.71 8.10 10.14
CA GLN A 62 14.06 8.13 9.58
C GLN A 62 14.74 6.75 9.50
N GLU A 63 14.36 5.83 10.37
CA GLU A 63 14.88 4.46 10.40
C GLU A 63 14.08 3.48 9.53
N SER A 64 13.01 3.93 8.88
CA SER A 64 12.20 3.09 7.99
C SER A 64 12.72 3.14 6.57
N PHE A 65 12.82 1.97 5.94
CA PHE A 65 13.08 1.84 4.51
C PHE A 65 12.05 0.88 3.91
N ILE A 66 11.07 1.46 3.21
CA ILE A 66 10.02 0.71 2.51
C ILE A 66 10.24 0.89 1.00
N PRO A 67 10.75 -0.11 0.28
CA PRO A 67 10.68 -0.16 -1.18
C PRO A 67 9.22 -0.07 -1.61
N HIS A 68 8.91 0.98 -2.38
CA HIS A 68 7.60 1.17 -2.99
C HIS A 68 7.72 1.84 -4.35
N ILE A 69 6.71 1.62 -5.19
CA ILE A 69 6.58 2.26 -6.49
C ILE A 69 5.19 2.81 -6.74
N ILE A 70 5.11 3.95 -7.42
CA ILE A 70 3.86 4.46 -8.00
C ILE A 70 3.65 3.82 -9.36
N LEU A 71 2.60 3.01 -9.50
CA LEU A 71 2.20 2.41 -10.77
C LEU A 71 1.66 3.49 -11.70
N ASN A 72 2.42 3.82 -12.74
CA ASN A 72 1.97 4.69 -13.83
C ASN A 72 1.39 3.90 -15.01
N ASN A 73 1.80 2.63 -15.21
CA ASN A 73 1.29 1.72 -16.23
C ASN A 73 1.37 0.25 -15.76
N TYR A 74 0.45 -0.60 -16.24
CA TYR A 74 0.36 -2.04 -15.87
C TYR A 74 1.55 -2.91 -16.30
N SER A 75 2.49 -2.38 -17.08
CA SER A 75 3.59 -3.13 -17.70
C SER A 75 4.88 -3.18 -16.87
N ASP A 76 4.92 -2.53 -15.72
CA ASP A 76 6.08 -2.60 -14.84
C ASP A 76 6.00 -3.91 -14.05
N GLN A 77 6.75 -4.92 -14.48
CA GLN A 77 7.00 -6.12 -13.68
C GLN A 77 7.75 -5.67 -12.44
N LEU A 78 7.08 -5.71 -11.29
CA LEU A 78 7.63 -5.16 -10.06
C LEU A 78 7.85 -6.28 -9.05
N GLU A 79 9.13 -6.47 -8.70
CA GLU A 79 9.58 -7.23 -7.53
C GLU A 79 9.32 -6.47 -6.22
N GLU A 80 8.70 -5.30 -6.29
CA GLU A 80 8.42 -4.45 -5.14
C GLU A 80 7.24 -4.97 -4.32
N SER A 81 7.40 -4.98 -2.99
CA SER A 81 6.38 -5.48 -2.07
C SER A 81 5.20 -4.53 -1.90
N ILE A 82 5.41 -3.22 -2.14
CA ILE A 82 4.40 -2.18 -1.96
C ILE A 82 4.17 -1.44 -3.28
N LEU A 83 2.93 -1.46 -3.76
CA LEU A 83 2.51 -0.78 -4.99
C LEU A 83 1.51 0.33 -4.64
N ILE A 84 1.74 1.56 -5.10
CA ILE A 84 0.80 2.68 -4.97
C ILE A 84 0.13 2.91 -6.31
N THR A 85 -1.20 2.92 -6.35
CA THR A 85 -1.96 3.05 -7.60
C THR A 85 -3.18 3.93 -7.43
N THR A 86 -3.61 4.55 -8.52
CA THR A 86 -4.86 5.31 -8.61
C THR A 86 -5.92 4.48 -9.33
N ASN A 87 -7.19 4.80 -9.11
CA ASN A 87 -8.23 4.41 -10.07
C ASN A 87 -8.03 5.09 -11.43
#